data_AF-A0A0N1AEQ5-F1
#
_entry.id   AF-A0A0N1AEQ5-F1
#
_cell.length_a   1.000
_cell.length_b   1.000
_cell.length_c   1.000
_cell.angle_alpha   90.00
_cell.angle_beta   90.00
_cell.angle_gamma   90.00
#
_symmetry.space_group_name_H-M   'P 1'
#
loop_
_entity.id
_entity.type
_entity.pdbx_description
1 polymer ?
#
loop_
_entity_poly.entity_id
_entity_poly.type
_entity_poly.pdbx_seq_one_letter_code
_entity_poly.pdbx_strand_id
1 'polypeptide(L)'
;MHMSVGLAWLLASVGIACAQTRDGGTPLPPPVSPTELALGDAAALRAAFEQALWPGDIVRAADAYLRLHPGASDVAVQRTAAAEVAQLLRAKDVLVFRSSFTEGGAALQRDLRLAALGDRAAAVRLAEASRSHDETHGTRRFVGWMQLAALLRDGQASYQLALHYRRTGQPALAARYEALASDLGHTPLPSLDNSRK
;
A
#
# COMPACT_ATOMS: atom_id res chain seq x y z
N MET A 1 1.86 61.14 16.59
CA MET A 1 3.33 60.95 16.53
C MET A 1 3.63 60.37 15.16
N HIS A 2 3.94 61.26 14.20
CA HIS A 2 5.30 61.52 13.71
C HIS A 2 5.84 60.34 12.90
N MET A 3 6.37 60.47 11.69
CA MET A 3 6.63 61.56 10.72
C MET A 3 7.17 60.77 9.49
N SER A 4 6.77 61.06 8.25
CA SER A 4 7.52 61.92 7.29
C SER A 4 8.99 61.49 7.08
N VAL A 5 9.62 61.47 5.90
CA VAL A 5 9.40 62.08 4.58
C VAL A 5 10.63 61.70 3.71
N GLY A 6 10.51 61.75 2.38
CA GLY A 6 11.63 61.98 1.45
C GLY A 6 11.54 61.08 0.21
N LEU A 7 10.89 61.45 -0.91
CA LEU A 7 11.18 62.59 -1.83
C LEU A 7 12.65 62.52 -2.31
N ALA A 8 13.04 62.59 -3.59
CA ALA A 8 12.41 63.16 -4.77
C ALA A 8 13.16 62.71 -6.05
N TRP A 9 12.42 62.58 -7.15
CA TRP A 9 12.67 63.14 -8.49
C TRP A 9 14.05 63.01 -9.16
N LEU A 10 14.07 62.48 -10.39
CA LEU A 10 14.37 63.33 -11.55
C LEU A 10 13.78 62.78 -12.86
N LEU A 11 13.38 63.73 -13.70
CA LEU A 11 12.67 63.65 -14.96
C LEU A 11 13.57 63.40 -16.18
N ALA A 12 12.90 62.87 -17.21
CA ALA A 12 13.03 63.18 -18.64
C ALA A 12 14.28 62.73 -19.39
N SER A 13 14.07 61.96 -20.46
CA SER A 13 14.05 62.53 -21.83
C SER A 13 13.56 61.53 -22.87
N VAL A 14 12.81 62.07 -23.84
CA VAL A 14 12.20 61.43 -25.01
C VAL A 14 13.27 61.11 -26.05
N GLY A 15 13.13 59.94 -26.70
CA GLY A 15 13.85 59.58 -27.93
C GLY A 15 12.95 58.70 -28.81
N ILE A 16 12.52 59.26 -29.94
CA ILE A 16 11.68 58.64 -30.98
C ILE A 16 12.54 57.82 -31.94
N ALA A 17 11.95 56.74 -32.45
CA ALA A 17 12.18 56.08 -33.75
C ALA A 17 12.88 54.72 -33.79
N CYS A 18 12.38 53.95 -34.77
CA CYS A 18 12.88 52.75 -35.42
C CYS A 18 12.38 51.40 -34.88
N ALA A 19 11.32 50.96 -35.56
CA ALA A 19 10.85 49.60 -35.71
C ALA A 19 11.98 48.56 -35.75
N GLN A 20 11.83 47.50 -34.94
CA GLN A 20 12.22 46.15 -35.32
C GLN A 20 11.18 45.17 -34.76
N THR A 21 10.30 44.72 -35.63
CA THR A 21 9.65 43.41 -35.52
C THR A 21 10.75 42.35 -35.45
N ARG A 22 11.02 41.81 -34.26
CA ARG A 22 11.62 40.48 -34.13
C ARG A 22 10.51 39.54 -33.70
N ASP A 23 9.96 38.85 -34.69
CA ASP A 23 9.35 37.54 -34.55
C ASP A 23 10.39 36.63 -33.87
N GLY A 24 10.37 36.62 -32.53
CA GLY A 24 11.04 35.62 -31.73
C GLY A 24 10.09 34.46 -31.59
N GLY A 25 9.92 33.69 -32.66
CA GLY A 25 9.20 32.43 -32.60
C GLY A 25 9.77 31.60 -31.46
N THR A 26 8.95 31.31 -30.44
CA THR A 26 9.23 30.26 -29.47
C THR A 26 9.69 29.03 -30.25
N PRO A 27 10.87 28.44 -29.94
CA PRO A 27 11.24 27.18 -30.55
C PRO A 27 10.11 26.20 -30.23
N LEU A 28 9.39 25.76 -31.27
CA LEU A 28 8.45 24.66 -31.12
C LEU A 28 9.25 23.51 -30.48
N PRO A 29 8.78 22.95 -29.35
CA PRO A 29 9.44 21.79 -28.78
C PRO A 29 9.53 20.72 -29.88
N PRO A 30 10.68 20.03 -30.04
CA PRO A 30 10.81 19.00 -31.06
C PRO A 30 9.66 18.00 -30.92
N PRO A 31 9.11 17.49 -32.03
CA PRO A 31 8.07 16.47 -31.96
C PRO A 31 8.66 15.27 -31.20
N VAL A 32 8.07 14.97 -30.04
CA VAL A 32 8.41 13.79 -29.24
C VAL A 32 8.37 12.57 -30.15
N SER A 33 9.44 11.80 -30.16
CA SER A 33 9.56 10.66 -31.05
C SER A 33 8.54 9.58 -30.64
N PRO A 34 8.01 8.77 -31.58
CA PRO A 34 7.12 7.65 -31.25
C PRO A 34 7.70 6.71 -30.19
N THR A 35 9.03 6.54 -30.20
CA THR A 35 9.77 5.77 -29.19
C THR A 35 9.76 6.42 -27.81
N GLU A 36 9.87 7.74 -27.71
CA GLU A 36 9.83 8.47 -26.42
C GLU A 36 8.42 8.45 -25.82
N LEU A 37 7.40 8.56 -26.66
CA LEU A 37 6.01 8.38 -26.25
C LEU A 37 5.75 6.95 -25.74
N ALA A 38 6.20 5.94 -26.48
CA ALA A 38 6.05 4.54 -26.07
C ALA A 38 6.84 4.20 -24.78
N LEU A 39 8.03 4.78 -24.60
CA LEU A 39 8.81 4.69 -23.35
C LEU A 39 8.08 5.41 -22.20
N GLY A 40 7.44 6.55 -22.47
CA GLY A 40 6.60 7.27 -21.53
C GLY A 40 5.40 6.43 -21.06
N ASP A 41 4.72 5.77 -21.99
CA ASP A 41 3.60 4.87 -21.68
C ASP A 41 4.07 3.64 -20.86
N ALA A 42 5.20 3.06 -21.23
CA ALA A 42 5.81 1.95 -20.49
C ALA A 42 6.19 2.36 -19.05
N ALA A 43 6.81 3.53 -18.87
CA ALA A 43 7.19 4.06 -17.58
C ALA A 43 5.96 4.38 -16.72
N ALA A 44 4.91 4.97 -17.30
CA ALA A 44 3.66 5.25 -16.61
C ALA A 44 2.95 3.96 -16.15
N LEU A 45 2.91 2.93 -16.99
CA LEU A 45 2.34 1.63 -16.63
C LEU A 45 3.15 0.94 -15.54
N ARG A 46 4.49 1.03 -15.59
CA ARG A 46 5.37 0.50 -14.54
C ARG A 46 5.11 1.22 -13.20
N ALA A 47 5.03 2.55 -13.22
CA ALA A 47 4.73 3.33 -12.03
C ALA A 47 3.36 2.99 -11.44
N ALA A 48 2.33 2.81 -12.27
CA ALA A 48 1.00 2.40 -11.82
C ALA A 48 1.03 1.00 -11.15
N PHE A 49 1.81 0.06 -11.69
CA PHE A 49 2.00 -1.26 -11.09
C PHE A 49 2.75 -1.20 -9.74
N GLU A 50 3.75 -0.34 -9.61
CA GLU A 50 4.53 -0.18 -8.39
C GLU A 50 3.72 0.49 -7.27
N GLN A 51 2.87 1.46 -7.63
CA GLN A 51 2.02 2.20 -6.69
C GLN A 51 0.75 1.43 -6.26
N ALA A 52 0.37 0.37 -6.98
CA ALA A 52 -0.79 -0.42 -6.62
C ALA A 52 -0.55 -1.21 -5.33
N LEU A 53 -1.43 -1.01 -4.34
CA LEU A 53 -1.37 -1.69 -3.05
C LEU A 53 -2.45 -2.76 -2.86
N TRP A 54 -3.60 -2.61 -3.51
CA TRP A 54 -4.67 -3.62 -3.43
C TRP A 54 -4.35 -4.81 -4.37
N PRO A 55 -4.45 -6.07 -3.93
CA PRO A 55 -4.12 -7.23 -4.76
C PRO A 55 -4.81 -7.25 -6.13
N GLY A 56 -6.10 -6.92 -6.17
CA GLY A 56 -6.84 -6.84 -7.43
C GLY A 56 -6.36 -5.71 -8.36
N ASP A 57 -5.83 -4.63 -7.81
CA ASP A 57 -5.28 -3.51 -8.60
C ASP A 57 -3.90 -3.85 -9.14
N ILE A 58 -3.08 -4.52 -8.33
CA ILE A 58 -1.76 -5.05 -8.73
C ILE A 58 -1.93 -6.00 -9.92
N VAL A 59 -2.89 -6.92 -9.87
CA VAL A 59 -3.18 -7.84 -10.98
C VAL A 59 -3.55 -7.07 -12.26
N ARG A 60 -4.46 -6.09 -12.17
CA ARG A 60 -4.88 -5.31 -13.36
C ARG A 60 -3.74 -4.46 -13.93
N ALA A 61 -2.95 -3.83 -13.09
CA ALA A 61 -1.81 -3.02 -13.52
C ALA A 61 -0.70 -3.89 -14.12
N ALA A 62 -0.43 -5.06 -13.53
CA ALA A 62 0.51 -6.03 -14.07
C ALA A 62 0.06 -6.58 -15.42
N ASP A 63 -1.22 -6.95 -15.58
CA ASP A 63 -1.78 -7.42 -16.85
C ASP A 63 -1.67 -6.33 -17.93
N ALA A 64 -1.91 -5.06 -17.58
CA ALA A 64 -1.74 -3.95 -18.50
C ALA A 64 -0.28 -3.79 -18.96
N TYR A 65 0.68 -3.89 -18.03
CA TYR A 65 2.11 -3.79 -18.31
C TYR A 65 2.64 -4.97 -19.13
N LEU A 66 2.28 -6.21 -18.77
CA LEU A 66 2.74 -7.44 -19.42
C LEU A 66 2.24 -7.59 -20.86
N ARG A 67 1.12 -6.95 -21.22
CA ARG A 67 0.67 -6.90 -22.64
C ARG A 67 1.68 -6.20 -23.54
N LEU A 68 2.38 -5.18 -23.03
CA LEU A 68 3.41 -4.46 -23.78
C LEU A 68 4.82 -5.03 -23.52
N HIS A 69 5.01 -5.69 -22.37
CA HIS A 69 6.31 -6.21 -21.92
C HIS A 69 6.21 -7.67 -21.45
N PRO A 70 5.96 -8.64 -22.36
CA PRO A 70 5.73 -10.04 -21.98
C PRO A 70 6.96 -10.72 -21.34
N GLY A 71 8.17 -10.17 -21.51
CA GLY A 71 9.41 -10.69 -20.92
C GLY A 71 9.69 -10.25 -19.48
N ALA A 72 8.84 -9.40 -18.89
CA ALA A 72 9.04 -8.90 -17.52
C ALA A 72 8.65 -9.95 -16.46
N SER A 73 9.56 -10.88 -16.20
CA SER A 73 9.33 -12.02 -15.28
C SER A 73 9.05 -11.59 -13.84
N ASP A 74 9.65 -10.49 -13.39
CA ASP A 74 9.42 -9.88 -12.08
C ASP A 74 7.94 -9.47 -11.89
N VAL A 75 7.34 -8.86 -12.93
CA VAL A 75 5.93 -8.44 -12.93
C VAL A 75 5.03 -9.66 -12.98
N ALA A 76 5.37 -10.67 -13.78
CA ALA A 76 4.60 -11.91 -13.89
C ALA A 76 4.53 -12.68 -12.55
N VAL A 77 5.65 -12.77 -11.82
CA VAL A 77 5.70 -13.41 -10.48
C VAL A 77 4.80 -12.66 -9.51
N GLN A 78 4.93 -11.34 -9.44
CA GLN A 78 4.13 -10.51 -8.53
C GLN A 78 2.64 -10.53 -8.88
N ARG A 79 2.30 -10.60 -10.18
CA ARG A 79 0.92 -10.74 -10.66
C ARG A 79 0.28 -12.03 -10.16
N THR A 80 1.01 -13.15 -10.26
CA THR A 80 0.54 -14.45 -9.76
C THR A 80 0.34 -14.42 -8.25
N ALA A 81 1.33 -13.92 -7.50
CA ALA A 81 1.24 -13.79 -6.05
C ALA A 81 0.06 -12.91 -5.60
N ALA A 82 -0.13 -11.75 -6.24
CA ALA A 82 -1.27 -10.88 -5.95
C ALA A 82 -2.63 -11.53 -6.32
N ALA A 83 -2.68 -12.34 -7.38
CA ALA A 83 -3.89 -13.06 -7.76
C ALA A 83 -4.28 -14.11 -6.71
N GLU A 84 -3.32 -14.82 -6.13
CA GLU A 84 -3.56 -15.77 -5.03
C GLU A 84 -4.13 -15.05 -3.81
N VAL A 85 -3.51 -13.95 -3.38
CA VAL A 85 -4.02 -13.13 -2.26
C VAL A 85 -5.40 -12.58 -2.56
N ALA A 86 -5.66 -12.11 -3.79
CA ALA A 86 -6.98 -11.62 -4.19
C ALA A 86 -8.06 -12.71 -4.08
N GLN A 87 -7.73 -13.98 -4.29
CA GLN A 87 -8.66 -15.09 -4.05
C GLN A 87 -8.87 -15.34 -2.56
N LEU A 88 -7.81 -15.30 -1.74
CA LEU A 88 -7.92 -15.45 -0.29
C LEU A 88 -8.83 -14.38 0.33
N LEU A 89 -8.74 -13.13 -0.14
CA LEU A 89 -9.57 -12.01 0.33
C LEU A 89 -11.06 -12.14 -0.02
N ARG A 90 -11.45 -13.09 -0.87
CA ARG A 90 -12.87 -13.41 -1.12
C ARG A 90 -13.45 -14.35 -0.07
N ALA A 91 -12.62 -14.95 0.78
CA ALA A 91 -13.09 -15.79 1.87
C ALA A 91 -13.92 -14.96 2.86
N LYS A 92 -15.07 -15.49 3.29
CA LYS A 92 -16.02 -14.79 4.17
C LYS A 92 -15.45 -14.43 5.54
N ASP A 93 -14.40 -15.11 5.96
CA ASP A 93 -13.83 -15.00 7.28
C ASP A 93 -12.72 -13.93 7.38
N VAL A 94 -12.40 -13.21 6.31
CA VAL A 94 -11.31 -12.22 6.30
C VAL A 94 -11.85 -10.81 6.40
N LEU A 95 -11.50 -10.12 7.47
CA LEU A 95 -11.90 -8.72 7.72
C LEU A 95 -10.88 -7.70 7.19
N VAL A 96 -10.21 -8.02 6.08
CA VAL A 96 -9.31 -7.10 5.36
C VAL A 96 -10.03 -6.62 4.11
N PHE A 97 -10.24 -5.31 4.03
CA PHE A 97 -10.94 -4.68 2.92
C PHE A 97 -10.00 -3.76 2.15
N ARG A 98 -10.48 -3.23 1.02
CA ARG A 98 -9.70 -2.29 0.22
C ARG A 98 -9.25 -1.06 1.01
N SER A 99 -10.08 -0.56 1.93
CA SER A 99 -9.73 0.55 2.82
C SER A 99 -8.55 0.23 3.74
N SER A 100 -8.37 -1.03 4.15
CA SER A 100 -7.24 -1.46 4.97
C SER A 100 -5.89 -1.21 4.27
N PHE A 101 -5.87 -1.20 2.93
CA PHE A 101 -4.67 -0.93 2.13
C PHE A 101 -4.43 0.55 1.83
N THR A 102 -5.34 1.45 2.20
CA THR A 102 -5.19 2.90 1.97
C THR A 102 -4.91 3.68 3.25
N GLU A 103 -5.21 3.12 4.42
CA GLU A 103 -5.20 3.85 5.69
C GLU A 103 -3.86 3.79 6.46
N GLY A 104 -2.83 3.12 5.92
CA GLY A 104 -1.57 2.86 6.64
C GLY A 104 -0.52 3.99 6.60
N GLY A 105 -0.75 5.06 5.85
CA GLY A 105 0.24 6.12 5.63
C GLY A 105 1.51 5.64 4.90
N ALA A 106 2.44 6.56 4.64
CA ALA A 106 3.67 6.26 3.88
C ALA A 106 4.58 5.21 4.55
N ALA A 107 4.63 5.20 5.90
CA ALA A 107 5.47 4.29 6.67
C ALA A 107 5.10 2.81 6.48
N LEU A 108 3.82 2.50 6.24
CA LEU A 108 3.34 1.14 6.09
C LEU A 108 3.21 0.70 4.62
N GLN A 109 3.47 1.57 3.64
CA GLN A 109 3.29 1.24 2.21
C GLN A 109 4.07 0.00 1.77
N ARG A 110 5.29 -0.15 2.26
CA ARG A 110 6.11 -1.34 1.96
C ARG A 110 5.44 -2.60 2.47
N ASP A 111 4.99 -2.61 3.73
CA ASP A 111 4.36 -3.79 4.32
C ASP A 111 2.99 -4.07 3.69
N LEU A 112 2.23 -3.03 3.33
CA LEU A 112 1.00 -3.15 2.54
C LEU A 112 1.26 -3.84 1.20
N ARG A 113 2.32 -3.42 0.48
CA ARG A 113 2.70 -4.03 -0.81
C ARG A 113 3.13 -5.47 -0.64
N LEU A 114 3.94 -5.78 0.37
CA LEU A 114 4.42 -7.13 0.66
C LEU A 114 3.26 -8.06 1.07
N ALA A 115 2.36 -7.60 1.95
CA ALA A 115 1.18 -8.36 2.34
C ALA A 115 0.24 -8.63 1.15
N ALA A 116 0.09 -7.67 0.24
CA ALA A 116 -0.66 -7.84 -1.00
C ALA A 116 -0.06 -8.90 -1.94
N LEU A 117 1.24 -9.17 -1.80
CA LEU A 117 1.98 -10.21 -2.51
C LEU A 117 2.14 -11.51 -1.70
N GLY A 118 1.47 -11.63 -0.55
CA GLY A 118 1.44 -12.87 0.23
C GLY A 118 2.53 -12.98 1.30
N ASP A 119 3.25 -11.90 1.62
CA ASP A 119 4.16 -11.89 2.76
C ASP A 119 3.36 -11.93 4.08
N ARG A 120 3.37 -13.11 4.72
CA ARG A 120 2.71 -13.33 6.01
C ARG A 120 3.29 -12.49 7.15
N ALA A 121 4.59 -12.23 7.16
CA ALA A 121 5.24 -11.45 8.20
C ALA A 121 4.89 -9.96 8.06
N ALA A 122 4.74 -9.46 6.84
CA ALA A 122 4.23 -8.13 6.58
C ALA A 122 2.78 -7.96 7.06
N ALA A 123 1.92 -8.95 6.83
CA ALA A 123 0.56 -8.96 7.37
C ALA A 123 0.56 -8.91 8.92
N VAL A 124 1.44 -9.65 9.59
CA VAL A 124 1.58 -9.58 11.05
C VAL A 124 2.06 -8.19 11.51
N ARG A 125 3.05 -7.58 10.85
CA ARG A 125 3.50 -6.21 11.19
C ARG A 125 2.38 -5.19 11.05
N LEU A 126 1.55 -5.30 10.01
CA LEU A 126 0.38 -4.44 9.81
C LEU A 126 -0.69 -4.65 10.90
N ALA A 127 -0.89 -5.90 11.33
CA ALA A 127 -1.77 -6.21 12.45
C ALA A 127 -1.28 -5.53 13.73
N GLU A 128 -0.01 -5.69 14.08
CA GLU A 128 0.58 -5.10 15.28
C GLU A 128 0.58 -3.57 15.23
N ALA A 129 0.90 -2.97 14.07
CA ALA A 129 0.83 -1.53 13.87
C ALA A 129 -0.58 -0.97 14.11
N SER A 130 -1.63 -1.75 13.82
CA SER A 130 -3.02 -1.33 14.01
C SER A 130 -3.47 -1.27 15.47
N ARG A 131 -2.76 -1.92 16.41
CA ARG A 131 -3.08 -1.86 17.84
C ARG A 131 -2.91 -0.47 18.45
N SER A 132 -2.16 0.40 17.80
CA SER A 132 -1.91 1.78 18.25
C SER A 132 -3.06 2.75 17.96
N HIS A 133 -4.07 2.32 17.20
CA HIS A 133 -5.23 3.13 16.83
C HIS A 133 -6.38 2.99 17.85
N ASP A 134 -7.44 3.79 17.69
CA ASP A 134 -8.68 3.71 18.47
C ASP A 134 -9.15 2.26 18.70
N GLU A 135 -9.61 1.93 19.90
CA GLU A 135 -9.80 0.55 20.39
C GLU A 135 -10.67 -0.30 19.43
N THR A 136 -11.73 0.29 18.88
CA THR A 136 -12.66 -0.44 18.01
C THR A 136 -12.07 -0.67 16.62
N HIS A 137 -11.52 0.37 16.00
CA HIS A 137 -10.95 0.32 14.65
C HIS A 137 -9.64 -0.48 14.60
N GLY A 138 -8.77 -0.25 15.59
CA GLY A 138 -7.51 -0.96 15.78
C GLY A 138 -7.74 -2.45 16.00
N THR A 139 -8.71 -2.84 16.83
CA THR A 139 -9.03 -4.26 17.05
C THR A 139 -9.52 -4.93 15.77
N ARG A 140 -10.43 -4.31 15.01
CA ARG A 140 -10.93 -4.89 13.75
C ARG A 140 -9.82 -5.08 12.73
N ARG A 141 -8.95 -4.08 12.57
CA ARG A 141 -7.80 -4.17 11.67
C ARG A 141 -6.80 -5.23 12.11
N PHE A 142 -6.53 -5.31 13.42
CA PHE A 142 -5.67 -6.33 13.99
C PHE A 142 -6.19 -7.73 13.62
N VAL A 143 -7.48 -7.98 13.88
CA VAL A 143 -8.11 -9.26 13.55
C VAL A 143 -8.05 -9.56 12.06
N GLY A 144 -8.40 -8.59 11.20
CA GLY A 144 -8.34 -8.75 9.75
C GLY A 144 -6.95 -9.15 9.25
N TRP A 145 -5.93 -8.37 9.59
CA TRP A 145 -4.55 -8.65 9.15
C TRP A 145 -4.03 -9.98 9.67
N MET A 146 -4.39 -10.37 10.89
CA MET A 146 -4.04 -11.69 11.43
C MET A 146 -4.78 -12.82 10.71
N GLN A 147 -6.03 -12.63 10.31
CA GLN A 147 -6.77 -13.62 9.50
C GLN A 147 -6.10 -13.83 8.15
N LEU A 148 -5.64 -12.74 7.50
CA LEU A 148 -4.88 -12.85 6.26
C LEU A 148 -3.57 -13.61 6.49
N ALA A 149 -2.81 -13.29 7.54
CA ALA A 149 -1.57 -14.01 7.87
C ALA A 149 -1.82 -15.51 8.15
N ALA A 150 -2.89 -15.85 8.86
CA ALA A 150 -3.28 -17.24 9.10
C ALA A 150 -3.63 -17.99 7.80
N LEU A 151 -4.35 -17.34 6.87
CA LEU A 151 -4.60 -17.90 5.53
C LEU A 151 -3.34 -18.10 4.70
N LEU A 152 -2.36 -17.21 4.88
CA LEU A 152 -0.99 -17.33 4.33
C LEU A 152 -0.13 -18.34 5.13
N ARG A 153 -0.76 -19.21 5.93
CA ARG A 153 -0.14 -20.33 6.65
C ARG A 153 0.85 -19.87 7.73
N ASP A 154 0.53 -18.78 8.44
CA ASP A 154 1.27 -18.36 9.63
C ASP A 154 0.67 -18.98 10.92
N GLY A 155 1.43 -19.88 11.54
CA GLY A 155 1.00 -20.57 12.77
C GLY A 155 0.92 -19.65 13.98
N GLN A 156 1.81 -18.66 14.09
CA GLN A 156 1.80 -17.70 15.20
C GLN A 156 0.58 -16.76 15.09
N ALA A 157 0.26 -16.28 13.88
CA ALA A 157 -0.94 -15.48 13.66
C ALA A 157 -2.21 -16.26 14.01
N SER A 158 -2.26 -17.54 13.62
CA SER A 158 -3.37 -18.45 13.99
C SER A 158 -3.49 -18.56 15.51
N TYR A 159 -2.39 -18.80 16.23
CA TYR A 159 -2.43 -18.87 17.70
C TYR A 159 -2.84 -17.55 18.36
N GLN A 160 -2.36 -16.42 17.86
CA GLN A 160 -2.74 -15.09 18.37
C GLN A 160 -4.24 -14.80 18.16
N LEU A 161 -4.83 -15.25 17.04
CA LEU A 161 -6.29 -15.20 16.85
C LEU A 161 -7.01 -16.07 17.88
N ALA A 162 -6.50 -17.26 18.18
CA ALA A 162 -7.08 -18.11 19.22
C ALA A 162 -7.11 -17.40 20.58
N LEU A 163 -6.01 -16.77 20.98
CA LEU A 163 -5.94 -15.97 22.22
C LEU A 163 -6.87 -14.76 22.20
N HIS A 164 -7.03 -14.10 21.05
CA HIS A 164 -7.98 -13.00 20.89
C HIS A 164 -9.43 -13.48 21.09
N TYR A 165 -9.82 -14.58 20.45
CA TYR A 165 -11.18 -15.11 20.55
C TYR A 165 -11.52 -15.68 21.93
N ARG A 166 -10.54 -16.24 22.66
CA ARG A 166 -10.74 -16.62 24.07
C ARG A 166 -11.09 -15.42 24.94
N ARG A 167 -10.32 -14.33 24.81
CA ARG A 167 -10.53 -13.11 25.60
C ARG A 167 -11.85 -12.41 25.29
N THR A 168 -12.34 -12.54 24.06
CA THR A 168 -13.60 -11.91 23.62
C THR A 168 -14.81 -12.84 23.74
N GLY A 169 -14.68 -13.99 24.41
CA GLY A 169 -15.81 -14.88 24.70
C GLY A 169 -16.32 -15.68 23.49
N GLN A 170 -15.45 -15.98 22.51
CA GLN A 170 -15.77 -16.72 21.30
C GLN A 170 -15.02 -18.08 21.25
N PRO A 171 -15.36 -19.04 22.12
CA PRO A 171 -14.58 -20.27 22.31
C PRO A 171 -14.52 -21.18 21.07
N ALA A 172 -15.57 -21.22 20.25
CA ALA A 172 -15.58 -22.02 19.02
C ALA A 172 -14.54 -21.52 17.99
N LEU A 173 -14.43 -20.21 17.80
CA LEU A 173 -13.41 -19.63 16.93
C LEU A 173 -12.02 -19.81 17.51
N ALA A 174 -11.87 -19.68 18.83
CA ALA A 174 -10.61 -19.94 19.50
C ALA A 174 -10.08 -21.35 19.24
N ALA A 175 -10.91 -22.37 19.46
CA ALA A 175 -10.54 -23.77 19.22
C ALA A 175 -10.16 -24.02 17.75
N ARG A 176 -10.89 -23.43 16.80
CA ARG A 176 -10.58 -23.53 15.37
C ARG A 176 -9.17 -23.02 15.04
N TYR A 177 -8.82 -21.85 15.54
CA TYR A 177 -7.53 -21.22 15.25
C TYR A 177 -6.37 -21.85 16.01
N GLU A 178 -6.62 -22.44 17.18
CA GLU A 178 -5.62 -23.23 17.92
C GLU A 178 -5.29 -24.54 17.22
N ALA A 179 -6.30 -25.24 16.69
CA ALA A 179 -6.10 -26.42 15.85
C ALA A 179 -5.30 -26.05 14.58
N LEU A 180 -5.67 -24.96 13.91
CA LEU A 180 -4.93 -24.47 12.74
C LEU A 180 -3.47 -24.12 13.08
N ALA A 181 -3.23 -23.48 14.23
CA ALA A 181 -1.86 -23.18 14.68
C ALA A 181 -1.05 -24.47 14.88
N SER A 182 -1.67 -25.47 15.51
CA SER A 182 -1.06 -26.78 15.76
C SER A 182 -0.75 -27.52 14.45
N ASP A 183 -1.68 -27.52 13.49
CA ASP A 183 -1.50 -28.09 12.14
C ASP A 183 -0.39 -27.40 11.34
N LEU A 184 -0.13 -26.12 11.64
CA LEU A 184 0.97 -25.33 11.07
C LEU A 184 2.30 -25.53 11.83
N GLY A 185 2.34 -26.41 12.81
CA GLY A 185 3.53 -26.71 13.62
C GLY A 185 3.81 -25.67 14.72
N HIS A 186 2.85 -24.80 15.04
CA HIS A 186 2.97 -23.91 16.18
C HIS A 186 2.55 -24.64 17.46
N THR A 187 3.54 -25.07 18.23
CA THR A 187 3.32 -25.65 19.55
C THR A 187 3.33 -24.52 20.58
N PRO A 188 2.18 -24.20 21.23
CA PRO A 188 2.18 -23.23 22.31
C PRO A 188 3.09 -23.76 23.42
N LEU A 189 3.95 -22.89 23.96
CA LEU A 189 4.64 -23.21 25.20
C LEU A 189 3.58 -23.55 26.24
N PRO A 190 3.75 -24.62 27.05
CA PRO A 190 2.82 -24.93 28.11
C PRO A 190 2.63 -23.68 28.96
N SER A 191 1.43 -23.09 28.89
CA SER A 191 1.09 -22.04 29.83
C SER A 191 1.18 -22.67 31.21
N LEU A 192 1.94 -22.05 32.11
CA LEU A 192 1.84 -22.30 33.55
C LEU A 192 0.46 -21.85 34.01
N ASP A 193 -0.59 -22.55 33.57
CA ASP A 193 -1.96 -22.34 34.00
C ASP A 193 -2.18 -23.11 35.30
N ASN A 194 -1.35 -22.77 36.27
CA ASN A 194 -1.45 -23.19 37.65
C ASN A 194 -2.30 -22.14 38.38
N SER A 195 -3.61 -22.17 38.23
CA SER A 195 -4.50 -21.65 39.27
C SER A 195 -5.94 -22.15 39.12
N ARG A 196 -6.15 -23.43 39.48
CA ARG A 196 -7.44 -23.86 40.01
C ARG A 196 -7.33 -23.84 41.53
N LYS A 197 -7.99 -22.87 42.17
CA LYS A 197 -8.37 -22.94 43.59
C LYS A 197 -9.83 -23.31 43.66
#